data_AF-A0A932UHH0-F1
#
_entry.id   AF-A0A932UHH0-F1
#
_cell.length_a   1.000
_cell.length_b   1.000
_cell.length_c   1.000
_cell.angle_alpha   90.00
_cell.angle_beta   90.00
_cell.angle_gamma   90.00
#
_symmetry.space_group_name_H-M   'P 1'
#
loop_
_entity.id
_entity.type
_entity.pdbx_description
1 polymer ?
#
loop_
_entity_poly.entity_id
_entity_poly.type
_entity_poly.pdbx_seq_one_letter_code
_entity_poly.pdbx_strand_id
1 'polypeptide(L)'
;MNFDVIVERKFRKAQEEGAFDKLKGAGQPLDLEENPFEDPEMRLSYRILKNAKMPPAWIVMGQDVDAFWDHCVYLRERHGERVRAAQAEIDRGSPRHAAGRLAELLERHRCFGVEQQKRIAELNRKIDHFNLVVPIQSLQKRNVAWRDEQARLDLLRPRP
;
A
#
# COMPACT_ATOMS: atom_id res chain seq x y z
N MET A 1 33.26 -13.40 -36.15
CA MET A 1 33.71 -12.02 -35.87
C MET A 1 33.20 -11.64 -34.50
N ASN A 2 34.07 -11.22 -33.58
CA ASN A 2 33.69 -10.85 -32.23
C ASN A 2 33.29 -9.36 -32.20
N PHE A 3 32.02 -9.07 -31.90
CA PHE A 3 31.44 -7.72 -31.95
C PHE A 3 32.08 -6.80 -30.90
N ASP A 4 32.45 -7.35 -29.74
CA ASP A 4 33.07 -6.62 -28.64
C ASP A 4 34.41 -6.00 -29.05
N VAL A 5 35.22 -6.74 -29.83
CA VAL A 5 36.54 -6.27 -30.32
C VAL A 5 36.38 -5.11 -31.31
N ILE A 6 35.29 -5.10 -32.09
CA ILE A 6 34.99 -4.04 -33.05
C ILE A 6 34.50 -2.78 -32.32
N VAL A 7 33.64 -2.95 -31.32
CA VAL A 7 33.12 -1.86 -30.49
C VAL A 7 34.27 -1.18 -29.73
N GLU A 8 35.13 -1.96 -29.07
CA GLU A 8 36.27 -1.45 -28.30
C GLU A 8 37.26 -0.67 -29.19
N ARG A 9 37.59 -1.20 -30.38
CA ARG A 9 38.44 -0.47 -31.34
C ARG A 9 37.85 0.86 -31.78
N LYS A 10 36.55 0.92 -32.01
CA LYS A 10 35.86 2.17 -32.38
C LYS A 10 35.84 3.16 -31.23
N PHE A 11 35.59 2.68 -30.01
CA PHE A 11 35.57 3.52 -28.81
C PHE A 11 36.95 4.16 -28.55
N ARG A 12 38.02 3.36 -28.62
CA ARG A 12 39.40 3.84 -28.45
C ARG A 12 39.79 4.85 -29.52
N LYS A 13 39.46 4.59 -30.79
CA LYS A 13 39.71 5.55 -31.88
C LYS A 13 38.98 6.88 -31.65
N ALA A 14 37.73 6.84 -31.19
CA ALA A 14 36.98 8.05 -30.86
C ALA A 14 37.56 8.82 -29.66
N GLN A 15 38.14 8.12 -28.67
CA GLN A 15 38.88 8.75 -27.57
C GLN A 15 40.18 9.41 -28.06
N GLU A 16 40.96 8.72 -28.90
CA GLU A 16 42.19 9.26 -29.49
C GLU A 16 41.93 10.49 -30.38
N GLU A 17 40.79 10.52 -31.08
CA GLU A 17 40.33 11.66 -31.88
C GLU A 17 39.75 12.81 -31.04
N GLY A 18 39.71 12.69 -29.71
CA GLY A 18 39.15 13.70 -28.83
C GLY A 18 37.64 13.88 -28.98
N ALA A 19 36.91 12.88 -29.49
CA ALA A 19 35.46 12.97 -29.72
C ALA A 19 34.64 13.13 -28.41
N PHE A 20 35.26 12.85 -27.26
CA PHE A 20 34.69 13.06 -25.92
C PHE A 20 35.20 14.34 -25.24
N ASP A 21 36.12 15.08 -25.87
CA ASP A 21 36.58 16.37 -25.37
C ASP A 21 35.54 17.44 -25.69
N LYS A 22 35.17 18.26 -24.71
CA LYS A 22 34.17 19.35 -24.83
C LYS A 22 32.74 18.88 -25.15
N LEU A 23 32.34 17.71 -24.63
CA LEU A 23 30.93 17.31 -24.65
C LEU A 23 30.05 18.42 -24.05
N LYS A 24 28.86 18.59 -24.63
CA LYS A 24 27.85 19.52 -24.11
C LYS A 24 27.53 19.15 -22.65
N GLY A 25 27.79 20.05 -21.72
CA GLY A 25 27.59 19.82 -20.28
C GLY A 25 28.79 19.21 -19.53
N ALA A 26 29.95 19.03 -20.18
CA ALA A 26 31.15 18.55 -19.51
C ALA A 26 31.57 19.48 -18.36
N GLY A 27 31.67 18.93 -17.15
CA GLY A 27 32.02 19.67 -15.93
C GLY A 27 30.90 20.55 -15.35
N GLN A 28 29.72 20.59 -15.98
CA GLN A 28 28.55 21.27 -15.42
C GLN A 28 27.69 20.29 -14.61
N PRO A 29 27.00 20.75 -13.55
CA PRO A 29 25.98 19.95 -12.88
C PRO A 29 24.93 19.45 -13.87
N LEU A 30 24.51 18.20 -13.72
CA LEU A 30 23.44 17.66 -14.53
C LEU A 30 22.13 18.41 -14.23
N ASP A 31 21.42 18.83 -15.27
CA ASP A 31 20.08 19.38 -15.13
C ASP A 31 19.11 18.24 -14.80
N LEU A 32 18.59 18.26 -13.57
CA LEU A 32 17.62 17.29 -13.04
C LEU A 32 16.22 17.92 -12.92
N GLU A 33 15.99 19.10 -13.52
CA GLU A 33 14.69 19.77 -13.43
C GLU A 33 13.62 19.00 -14.19
N GLU A 34 13.93 18.56 -15.42
CA GLU A 34 13.02 17.80 -16.27
C GLU A 34 13.32 16.30 -16.20
N ASN A 35 12.27 15.50 -15.98
CA ASN A 35 12.39 14.06 -16.01
C ASN A 35 12.04 13.57 -17.43
N PRO A 36 13.01 13.08 -18.22
CA PRO A 36 12.74 12.62 -19.59
C PRO A 36 11.81 11.39 -19.64
N PHE A 37 11.62 10.71 -18.50
CA PHE A 37 10.72 9.56 -18.37
C PHE A 37 9.33 9.92 -17.84
N GLU A 38 9.06 11.21 -17.56
CA GLU A 38 7.72 11.63 -17.18
C GLU A 38 6.80 11.74 -18.40
N ASP A 39 5.52 11.48 -18.18
CA ASP A 39 4.50 11.69 -19.20
C ASP A 39 4.48 13.18 -19.60
N PRO A 40 4.63 13.51 -20.90
CA PRO A 40 4.57 14.88 -21.39
C PRO A 40 3.32 15.65 -20.93
N GLU A 41 2.17 14.98 -20.79
CA GLU A 41 0.93 15.61 -20.36
C GLU A 41 0.95 16.00 -18.87
N MET A 42 1.73 15.29 -18.05
CA MET A 42 1.81 15.49 -16.59
C MET A 42 2.96 16.40 -16.16
N ARG A 43 3.96 16.63 -17.04
CA ARG A 43 5.17 17.43 -16.78
C ARG A 43 4.86 18.81 -16.20
N LEU A 44 3.91 19.55 -16.78
CA LEU A 44 3.55 20.89 -16.30
C LEU A 44 2.95 20.85 -14.89
N SER A 45 2.01 19.93 -14.66
CA SER A 45 1.34 19.73 -13.37
C SER A 45 2.33 19.38 -12.28
N TYR A 46 3.24 18.45 -12.54
CA TYR A 46 4.28 18.06 -11.57
C TYR A 46 5.28 19.19 -11.30
N ARG A 47 5.64 19.97 -12.32
CA ARG A 47 6.52 21.14 -12.12
C ARG A 47 5.87 22.21 -11.24
N ILE A 48 4.58 22.51 -11.44
CA ILE A 48 3.83 23.45 -10.60
C ILE A 48 3.82 22.97 -9.14
N LEU A 49 3.49 21.69 -8.91
CA LEU A 49 3.45 21.10 -7.58
C LEU A 49 4.82 21.08 -6.89
N LYS A 50 5.88 20.70 -7.64
CA LYS A 50 7.27 20.71 -7.17
C LYS A 50 7.70 22.11 -6.73
N ASN A 51 7.38 23.13 -7.52
CA ASN A 51 7.68 24.53 -7.20
C ASN A 51 6.90 25.02 -5.97
N ALA A 52 5.66 24.57 -5.80
CA ALA A 52 4.85 24.84 -4.61
C ALA A 52 5.25 24.00 -3.38
N LYS A 53 6.23 23.09 -3.51
CA LYS A 53 6.63 22.10 -2.49
C LYS A 53 5.46 21.23 -2.01
N MET A 54 4.51 20.95 -2.90
CA MET A 54 3.33 20.13 -2.62
C MET A 54 3.43 18.78 -3.35
N PRO A 55 3.04 17.67 -2.71
CA PRO A 55 2.94 16.39 -3.41
C PRO A 55 1.70 16.36 -4.33
N PRO A 56 1.73 15.58 -5.41
CA PRO A 56 0.53 15.21 -6.15
C PRO A 56 -0.57 14.65 -5.24
N ALA A 57 -1.83 14.99 -5.53
CA ALA A 57 -2.98 14.61 -4.71
C ALA A 57 -3.11 13.09 -4.50
N TRP A 58 -2.77 12.29 -5.52
CA TRP A 58 -2.81 10.83 -5.42
C TRP A 58 -1.81 10.27 -4.40
N ILE A 59 -0.69 10.96 -4.11
CA ILE A 59 0.25 10.52 -3.07
C ILE A 59 -0.43 10.58 -1.70
N VAL A 60 -1.04 11.73 -1.38
CA VAL A 60 -1.75 11.94 -0.11
C VAL A 60 -2.92 10.96 0.01
N MET A 61 -3.68 10.78 -1.07
CA MET A 61 -4.78 9.83 -1.10
C MET A 61 -4.32 8.38 -0.88
N GLY A 62 -3.15 8.01 -1.42
CA GLY A 62 -2.54 6.71 -1.17
C GLY A 62 -2.18 6.51 0.30
N GLN A 63 -1.62 7.54 0.94
CA GLN A 63 -1.34 7.53 2.38
C GLN A 63 -2.61 7.38 3.22
N ASP A 64 -3.70 8.05 2.83
CA ASP A 64 -4.99 7.93 3.52
C ASP A 64 -5.58 6.52 3.39
N VAL A 65 -5.45 5.88 2.23
CA VAL A 65 -5.87 4.48 2.01
C VAL A 65 -5.06 3.55 2.92
N ASP A 66 -3.75 3.72 2.97
CA ASP A 66 -2.85 2.89 3.78
C ASP A 66 -3.13 3.07 5.28
N ALA A 67 -3.27 4.31 5.75
CA ALA A 67 -3.61 4.60 7.14
C ALA A 67 -4.99 4.02 7.53
N PHE A 68 -5.98 4.07 6.62
CA PHE A 68 -7.30 3.50 6.88
C PHE A 68 -7.23 1.96 6.98
N TRP A 69 -6.43 1.32 6.12
CA TRP A 69 -6.20 -0.12 6.18
C TRP A 69 -5.53 -0.53 7.50
N ASP A 70 -4.47 0.18 7.89
CA ASP A 70 -3.76 -0.07 9.15
C ASP A 70 -4.70 0.06 10.36
N HIS A 71 -5.59 1.05 10.35
CA HIS A 71 -6.61 1.19 11.39
C HIS A 71 -7.59 0.01 11.41
N CYS A 72 -8.03 -0.49 10.24
CA CYS A 72 -8.90 -1.67 10.17
C CYS A 72 -8.21 -2.91 10.74
N VAL A 73 -6.92 -3.11 10.41
CA VAL A 73 -6.09 -4.21 10.91
C VAL A 73 -5.92 -4.09 12.42
N TYR A 74 -5.58 -2.91 12.93
CA TYR A 74 -5.44 -2.63 14.36
C TYR A 74 -6.72 -3.00 15.13
N LEU A 75 -7.90 -2.56 14.66
CA LEU A 75 -9.17 -2.86 15.30
C LEU A 75 -9.46 -4.36 15.32
N ARG A 76 -9.20 -5.07 14.22
CA ARG A 76 -9.36 -6.54 14.14
C ARG A 76 -8.48 -7.25 15.16
N GLU A 77 -7.21 -6.88 15.24
CA GLU A 77 -6.26 -7.52 16.14
C GLU A 77 -6.63 -7.28 17.59
N ARG A 78 -6.96 -6.02 17.93
CA ARG A 78 -7.41 -5.63 19.26
C ARG A 78 -8.69 -6.35 19.68
N HIS A 79 -9.65 -6.51 18.75
CA HIS A 79 -10.85 -7.29 18.99
C HIS A 79 -10.52 -8.77 19.23
N GLY A 80 -9.61 -9.33 18.45
CA GLY A 80 -9.21 -10.73 18.61
C GLY A 80 -8.53 -11.03 19.94
N GLU A 81 -7.71 -10.13 20.44
CA GLU A 81 -7.15 -10.21 21.80
C GLU A 81 -8.26 -10.25 22.87
N ARG A 82 -9.24 -9.33 22.76
CA ARG A 82 -10.37 -9.26 23.70
C ARG A 82 -11.23 -10.52 23.67
N VAL A 83 -11.49 -11.06 22.48
CA VAL A 83 -12.27 -12.30 22.31
C VAL A 83 -11.55 -13.47 22.94
N ARG A 84 -10.24 -13.63 22.70
CA ARG A 84 -9.44 -14.71 23.30
C ARG A 84 -9.38 -14.60 24.82
N ALA A 85 -9.18 -13.40 25.36
CA ALA A 85 -9.17 -13.16 26.80
C ALA A 85 -10.52 -13.50 27.44
N ALA A 86 -11.62 -13.01 26.87
CA ALA A 86 -12.97 -13.30 27.35
C ALA A 86 -13.30 -14.80 27.28
N GLN A 87 -12.90 -15.48 26.21
CA GLN A 87 -13.08 -16.92 26.08
C GLN A 87 -12.32 -17.68 27.18
N ALA A 88 -11.06 -17.32 27.44
CA ALA A 88 -10.27 -17.93 28.51
C ALA A 88 -10.86 -17.70 29.92
N GLU A 89 -11.45 -16.53 30.18
CA GLU A 89 -12.17 -16.26 31.43
C GLU A 89 -13.43 -17.11 31.57
N ILE A 90 -14.19 -17.29 30.48
CA ILE A 90 -15.38 -18.14 30.46
C ILE A 90 -15.00 -19.60 30.74
N ASP A 91 -13.91 -20.09 30.15
CA ASP A 91 -13.46 -21.47 30.28
C ASP A 91 -12.89 -21.79 31.68
N ARG A 92 -12.28 -20.80 32.36
CA ARG A 92 -11.82 -20.95 33.76
C ARG A 92 -12.94 -20.74 34.79
N GLY A 93 -14.03 -20.06 34.41
CA GLY A 93 -15.09 -19.66 35.31
C GLY A 93 -16.09 -20.77 35.67
N SER A 94 -17.04 -20.47 36.56
CA SER A 94 -18.10 -21.41 36.92
C SER A 94 -18.97 -21.80 35.70
N PRO A 95 -19.25 -23.10 35.49
CA PRO A 95 -20.12 -23.59 34.40
C PRO A 95 -21.54 -23.00 34.44
N ARG A 96 -22.05 -22.68 35.64
CA ARG A 96 -23.42 -22.18 35.86
C ARG A 96 -23.75 -20.92 35.06
N HIS A 97 -22.75 -20.08 34.78
CA HIS A 97 -22.90 -18.83 34.03
C HIS A 97 -22.15 -18.82 32.69
N ALA A 98 -21.48 -19.92 32.33
CA ALA A 98 -20.62 -19.97 31.16
C ALA A 98 -21.41 -19.82 29.85
N ALA A 99 -22.61 -20.41 29.77
CA ALA A 99 -23.47 -20.32 28.59
C ALA A 99 -23.92 -18.89 28.29
N GLY A 100 -24.35 -18.14 29.31
CA GLY A 100 -24.78 -16.74 29.15
C GLY A 100 -23.64 -15.82 28.72
N ARG A 101 -22.47 -15.94 29.36
CA ARG A 101 -21.28 -15.16 28.96
C ARG A 101 -20.79 -15.50 27.56
N LEU A 102 -20.85 -16.77 27.16
CA LEU A 102 -20.50 -17.19 25.81
C LEU A 102 -21.46 -16.61 24.77
N ALA A 103 -22.77 -16.63 25.05
CA ALA A 103 -23.77 -16.02 24.16
C ALA A 103 -23.54 -14.51 24.00
N GLU A 104 -23.24 -13.80 25.09
CA GLU A 104 -22.91 -12.38 25.06
C GLU A 104 -21.62 -12.10 24.26
N LEU A 105 -20.59 -12.94 24.42
CA LEU A 105 -19.34 -12.83 23.67
C LEU A 105 -19.57 -13.06 22.17
N LEU A 106 -20.33 -14.09 21.80
CA LEU A 106 -20.69 -14.41 20.41
C LEU A 106 -21.45 -13.25 19.76
N GLU A 107 -22.41 -12.66 20.48
CA GLU A 107 -23.18 -11.53 19.97
C GLU A 107 -22.30 -10.30 19.73
N ARG A 108 -21.43 -9.97 20.69
CA ARG A 108 -20.46 -8.88 20.54
C ARG A 108 -19.50 -9.13 19.37
N HIS A 109 -19.04 -10.36 19.21
CA HIS A 109 -18.17 -10.76 18.12
C HIS A 109 -18.86 -10.64 16.76
N ARG A 110 -20.13 -11.05 16.67
CA ARG A 110 -20.98 -10.89 15.47
C ARG A 110 -21.16 -9.42 15.11
N CYS A 111 -21.53 -8.57 16.07
CA CYS A 111 -21.68 -7.13 15.85
C CYS A 111 -20.38 -6.47 15.36
N PHE A 112 -19.23 -6.87 15.92
CA PHE A 112 -17.94 -6.40 15.42
C PHE A 112 -17.70 -6.82 13.97
N GLY A 113 -18.02 -8.07 13.60
CA GLY A 113 -17.89 -8.56 12.23
C GLY A 113 -18.70 -7.75 11.22
N VAL A 114 -19.96 -7.42 11.54
CA VAL A 114 -20.81 -6.56 10.69
C VAL A 114 -20.19 -5.17 10.51
N GLU A 115 -19.66 -4.59 11.58
CA GLU A 115 -19.04 -3.27 11.49
C GLU A 115 -17.71 -3.31 10.72
N GLN A 116 -16.93 -4.38 10.90
CA GLN A 116 -15.71 -4.59 10.14
C GLN A 116 -16.00 -4.76 8.64
N GLN A 117 -17.08 -5.45 8.27
CA GLN A 117 -17.51 -5.58 6.89
C GLN A 117 -17.77 -4.21 6.25
N LYS A 118 -18.44 -3.30 6.97
CA LYS A 118 -18.67 -1.93 6.49
C LYS A 118 -17.37 -1.16 6.29
N ARG A 119 -16.41 -1.30 7.22
CA ARG A 119 -15.08 -0.66 7.11
C ARG A 119 -14.33 -1.17 5.88
N ILE A 120 -14.34 -2.48 5.62
CA ILE A 120 -13.72 -3.05 4.41
C ILE A 120 -14.41 -2.55 3.14
N ALA A 121 -15.74 -2.41 3.14
CA ALA A 121 -16.47 -1.82 2.02
C ALA A 121 -16.13 -0.34 1.81
N GLU A 122 -15.91 0.43 2.87
CA GLU A 122 -15.42 1.81 2.79
C GLU A 122 -13.98 1.89 2.27
N LEU A 123 -13.09 1.02 2.76
CA LEU A 123 -11.72 0.92 2.26
C LEU A 123 -11.69 0.63 0.76
N ASN A 124 -12.49 -0.32 0.28
CA ASN A 124 -12.55 -0.65 -1.14
C ASN A 124 -13.04 0.53 -1.98
N ARG A 125 -14.02 1.32 -1.49
CA ARG A 125 -14.41 2.57 -2.16
C ARG A 125 -13.26 3.59 -2.25
N LYS A 126 -12.44 3.70 -1.19
CA LYS A 126 -11.26 4.57 -1.19
C LYS A 126 -10.18 4.05 -2.16
N ILE A 127 -9.97 2.73 -2.22
CA ILE A 127 -9.04 2.10 -3.17
C ILE A 127 -9.51 2.33 -4.61
N ASP A 128 -10.79 2.12 -4.90
CA ASP A 128 -11.35 2.35 -6.24
C ASP A 128 -11.16 3.81 -6.66
N HIS A 129 -11.45 4.76 -5.76
CA HIS A 129 -11.23 6.18 -6.02
C HIS A 129 -9.74 6.49 -6.28
N PHE A 130 -8.85 5.96 -5.46
CA PHE A 130 -7.40 6.11 -5.65
C PHE A 130 -6.93 5.53 -6.99
N ASN A 131 -7.40 4.35 -7.36
CA ASN A 131 -7.03 3.68 -8.60
C ASN A 131 -7.50 4.43 -9.86
N LEU A 132 -8.58 5.22 -9.77
CA LEU A 132 -9.04 6.10 -10.84
C LEU A 132 -8.16 7.34 -11.03
N VAL A 133 -7.48 7.79 -9.97
CA VAL A 133 -6.70 9.04 -9.97
C VAL A 133 -5.21 8.79 -10.17
N VAL A 134 -4.70 7.62 -9.77
CA VAL A 134 -3.27 7.31 -9.89
C VAL A 134 -2.88 7.12 -11.37
N PRO A 135 -1.94 7.93 -11.90
CA PRO A 135 -1.58 7.87 -13.33
C PRO A 135 -0.65 6.69 -13.65
N ILE A 136 -0.08 6.04 -12.64
CA ILE A 136 0.86 4.94 -12.79
C ILE A 136 0.14 3.64 -12.40
N GLN A 137 -0.15 2.80 -13.39
CA GLN A 137 -0.92 1.57 -13.19
C GLN A 137 -0.26 0.61 -12.18
N SER A 138 1.07 0.54 -12.11
CA SER A 138 1.78 -0.30 -11.15
C SER A 138 1.63 0.14 -9.70
N LEU A 139 1.15 1.36 -9.44
CA LEU A 139 0.88 1.87 -8.09
C LEU A 139 -0.57 1.63 -7.64
N GLN A 140 -1.43 1.06 -8.50
CA GLN A 140 -2.80 0.71 -8.13
C GLN A 140 -2.82 -0.32 -6.99
N LYS A 141 -3.80 -0.17 -6.09
CA LYS A 141 -3.98 -1.04 -4.93
C LYS A 141 -5.10 -2.04 -5.20
N ARG A 142 -4.97 -3.27 -4.70
CA ARG A 142 -5.98 -4.32 -4.85
C ARG A 142 -7.05 -4.18 -3.77
N ASN A 143 -8.32 -4.36 -4.15
CA ASN A 143 -9.42 -4.43 -3.19
C ASN A 143 -9.28 -5.63 -2.23
N VAL A 144 -9.68 -5.40 -0.99
CA VAL A 144 -9.68 -6.41 0.07
C VAL A 144 -10.99 -7.21 -0.02
N ALA A 145 -10.88 -8.52 -0.21
CA ALA A 145 -12.04 -9.39 -0.23
C ALA A 145 -12.55 -9.61 1.20
N TRP A 146 -13.85 -9.39 1.42
CA TRP A 146 -14.46 -9.62 2.73
C TRP A 146 -14.29 -11.06 3.21
N ARG A 147 -14.32 -12.05 2.31
CA ARG A 147 -14.13 -13.47 2.65
C ARG A 147 -12.80 -13.73 3.37
N ASP A 148 -11.72 -13.09 2.90
CA ASP A 148 -10.39 -13.26 3.50
C ASP A 148 -10.35 -12.62 4.89
N GLU A 149 -11.00 -11.48 5.06
CA GLU A 149 -11.10 -10.79 6.34
C GLU A 149 -11.99 -11.55 7.34
N GLN A 150 -13.08 -12.13 6.87
CA GLN A 150 -13.97 -12.97 7.66
C GLN A 150 -13.23 -14.21 8.18
N ALA A 151 -12.40 -14.84 7.37
CA ALA A 151 -11.58 -15.98 7.81
C ALA A 151 -10.60 -15.59 8.93
N ARG A 152 -10.08 -14.35 8.93
CA ARG A 152 -9.23 -13.84 10.02
C ARG A 152 -10.00 -13.54 11.31
N LEU A 153 -11.32 -13.35 11.22
CA LEU A 153 -12.21 -13.12 12.36
C LEU A 153 -12.74 -14.42 12.96
N ASP A 154 -12.55 -15.57 12.32
CA ASP A 154 -12.96 -16.88 12.84
C ASP A 154 -12.05 -17.33 14.00
N LEU A 155 -12.24 -16.69 15.16
CA LEU A 155 -11.34 -16.76 16.31
C LEU A 155 -11.84 -17.67 17.43
N LEU A 156 -13.14 -18.00 17.43
CA LEU A 156 -13.75 -18.80 18.48
C LEU A 156 -13.65 -20.28 18.11
N ARG A 157 -12.93 -21.06 18.92
CA ARG A 157 -12.89 -22.51 18.74
C ARG A 157 -14.24 -23.11 19.14
N PRO A 158 -14.78 -24.09 18.40
CA PRO A 158 -15.87 -24.91 18.91
C PRO A 158 -15.38 -25.62 20.19
N ARG A 159 -16.23 -25.65 21.23
CA ARG A 159 -15.96 -26.52 22.38
C ARG A 159 -15.98 -27.98 21.89
N PRO A 160 -15.02 -28.82 22.30
CA PRO A 160 -15.06 -30.26 22.04
C PRO A 160 -16.24 -30.91 22.76
#